data_AF-A0A7Y1YTE0-F1
#
_entry.id   AF-A0A7Y1YTE0-F1
#
_cell.length_a   1.000
_cell.length_b   1.000
_cell.length_c   1.000
_cell.angle_alpha   90.00
_cell.angle_beta   90.00
_cell.angle_gamma   90.00
#
_symmetry.space_group_name_H-M   'P 1'
#
loop_
_entity.id
_entity.type
_entity.pdbx_description
1 polymer ?
#
loop_
_entity_poly.entity_id
_entity_poly.type
_entity_poly.pdbx_seq_one_letter_code
_entity_poly.pdbx_strand_id
1 'polypeptide(L)'
;MMLRKLLIFLLVAFLTKLNSQEANIFTYPDVDAQLIKLWIQAEKSAGYQLTETYMGLETIWYMSKEQLLRKEFRHVNIDDFVAEQDQLIRTIEPLLSSNEYRQIAEKSYVILWNFQEIRKYFTSDLYPLDELLTAFSTYDKLHAAVDDPMLDLYEWNEFIQLFTDFKKQFKRYVVMSEPGFSSEKHVLFKLGVQRVFECSEEFEAALKTAQQNDFVAPCDDTRDALMELISLYQDPDSSL
;
A
#
# COMPACT_ATOMS: atom_id res chain seq x y z
N MET A 1 29.61 -41.72 29.70
CA MET A 1 29.79 -41.37 28.26
C MET A 1 28.47 -41.18 27.51
N MET A 2 27.40 -41.93 27.82
CA MET A 2 26.07 -41.77 27.19
C MET A 2 25.39 -40.41 27.46
N LEU A 3 25.45 -39.89 28.70
CA LEU A 3 24.78 -38.64 29.06
C LEU A 3 25.27 -37.43 28.24
N ARG A 4 26.57 -37.39 27.94
CA ARG A 4 27.19 -36.31 27.14
C ARG A 4 26.75 -36.34 25.68
N LYS A 5 26.52 -37.53 25.11
CA LYS A 5 26.02 -37.68 23.74
C LYS A 5 24.54 -37.28 23.63
N LEU A 6 23.73 -37.59 24.64
CA LEU A 6 22.32 -37.20 24.70
C LEU A 6 22.15 -35.67 24.80
N LEU A 7 23.00 -35.01 25.61
CA LEU A 7 22.97 -33.56 25.77
C LEU A 7 23.38 -32.81 24.49
N ILE A 8 24.37 -33.33 23.76
CA ILE A 8 24.77 -32.78 22.46
C ILE A 8 23.64 -32.96 21.43
N PHE A 9 22.98 -34.13 21.41
CA PHE A 9 21.87 -34.37 20.49
C PHE A 9 20.67 -33.44 20.77
N LEU A 10 20.33 -33.23 22.04
CA LEU A 10 19.28 -32.28 22.43
C LEU A 10 19.65 -30.83 22.08
N LEU A 11 20.91 -30.42 22.27
CA LEU A 11 21.39 -29.10 21.86
C LEU A 11 21.31 -28.90 20.34
N VAL A 12 21.71 -29.89 19.54
CA VAL A 12 21.62 -29.82 18.07
C VAL A 12 20.16 -29.81 17.60
N ALA A 13 19.28 -30.60 18.24
CA ALA A 13 17.84 -30.59 17.94
C ALA A 13 17.16 -29.27 18.34
N PHE A 14 17.63 -28.61 19.40
CA PHE A 14 17.12 -27.31 19.83
C PHE A 14 17.65 -26.18 18.94
N LEU A 15 18.92 -26.22 18.55
CA LEU A 15 19.54 -25.26 17.64
C LEU A 15 18.96 -25.34 16.22
N THR A 16 18.61 -26.53 15.74
CA THR A 16 17.93 -26.68 14.43
C THR A 16 16.50 -26.16 14.43
N LYS A 17 15.77 -26.27 15.56
CA LYS A 17 14.44 -25.64 15.71
C LYS A 17 14.51 -24.12 15.80
N LEU A 18 15.48 -23.57 16.54
CA LEU A 18 15.70 -22.13 16.64
C LEU A 18 16.06 -21.48 15.29
N ASN A 19 16.68 -22.24 14.39
CA ASN A 19 17.08 -21.75 13.06
C ASN A 19 16.00 -21.92 11.98
N SER A 20 14.78 -22.35 12.34
CA SER A 20 13.68 -22.64 11.38
C SER A 20 12.49 -21.68 11.47
N GLN A 21 12.57 -20.65 12.30
CA GLN A 21 11.67 -19.50 12.19
C GLN A 21 12.33 -18.44 11.31
N GLU A 22 12.44 -18.72 10.00
CA GLU A 22 12.29 -17.61 9.06
C GLU A 22 10.90 -17.04 9.35
N ALA A 23 10.83 -15.79 9.80
CA ALA A 23 9.56 -15.09 9.83
C ALA A 23 8.99 -15.22 8.41
N ASN A 24 7.76 -15.74 8.28
CA ASN A 24 7.07 -15.80 7.00
C ASN A 24 6.71 -14.37 6.58
N ILE A 25 7.70 -13.59 6.14
CA ILE A 25 7.48 -12.22 5.66
C ILE A 25 6.67 -12.34 4.37
N PHE A 26 5.47 -11.76 4.39
CA PHE A 26 4.57 -11.67 3.24
C PHE A 26 4.88 -10.37 2.51
N THR A 27 5.98 -10.30 1.75
CA THR A 27 6.27 -9.11 0.93
C THR A 27 6.55 -9.52 -0.50
N TYR A 28 5.97 -8.77 -1.43
CA TYR A 28 6.11 -8.99 -2.88
C TYR A 28 6.33 -7.66 -3.61
N PRO A 29 7.49 -6.99 -3.37
CA PRO A 29 7.73 -5.63 -3.87
C PRO A 29 7.65 -5.53 -5.40
N ASP A 30 8.01 -6.59 -6.14
CA ASP A 30 7.89 -6.63 -7.60
C ASP A 30 6.41 -6.58 -8.05
N VAL A 31 5.52 -7.26 -7.33
CA VAL A 31 4.08 -7.24 -7.61
C VAL A 31 3.53 -5.86 -7.28
N ASP A 32 3.88 -5.32 -6.10
CA ASP A 32 3.51 -3.97 -5.68
C ASP A 32 3.93 -2.93 -6.73
N ALA A 33 5.18 -2.98 -7.20
CA ALA A 33 5.74 -2.06 -8.19
C ALA A 33 4.99 -2.10 -9.53
N GLN A 34 4.64 -3.29 -10.04
CA GLN A 34 3.89 -3.41 -11.28
C GLN A 34 2.45 -2.93 -11.15
N LEU A 35 1.79 -3.23 -10.03
CA LEU A 35 0.43 -2.73 -9.76
C LEU A 35 0.42 -1.20 -9.65
N ILE A 36 1.41 -0.60 -8.99
CA ILE A 36 1.54 0.87 -8.90
C ILE A 36 1.82 1.48 -10.28
N LYS A 37 2.67 0.86 -11.11
CA LYS A 37 2.87 1.30 -12.50
C LYS A 37 1.57 1.28 -13.28
N LEU A 38 0.84 0.17 -13.22
CA LEU A 38 -0.40 -0.01 -13.93
C LEU A 38 -1.45 1.00 -13.46
N TRP A 39 -1.59 1.19 -12.16
CA TRP A 39 -2.48 2.17 -11.55
C TRP A 39 -2.17 3.60 -12.03
N ILE A 40 -0.92 4.05 -11.89
CA ILE A 40 -0.53 5.42 -12.27
C ILE A 40 -0.68 5.67 -13.77
N GLN A 41 -0.35 4.70 -14.62
CA GLN A 41 -0.54 4.83 -16.06
C GLN A 41 -2.02 4.87 -16.46
N ALA A 42 -2.86 4.13 -15.75
CA ALA A 42 -4.30 4.13 -15.96
C ALA A 42 -4.93 5.48 -15.57
N GLU A 43 -4.57 6.04 -14.42
CA GLU A 43 -4.96 7.39 -14.01
C GLU A 43 -4.55 8.44 -15.06
N LYS A 44 -3.40 8.26 -15.70
CA LYS A 44 -2.87 9.14 -16.76
C LYS A 44 -3.41 8.83 -18.16
N SER A 45 -4.28 7.84 -18.33
CA SER A 45 -4.82 7.39 -19.63
C SER A 45 -3.73 7.03 -20.67
N ALA A 46 -2.60 6.46 -20.22
CA ALA A 46 -1.43 6.14 -21.06
C ALA A 46 -1.57 4.81 -21.81
N GLY A 47 -2.51 4.72 -22.76
CA GLY A 47 -2.96 3.49 -23.44
C GLY A 47 -1.88 2.48 -23.88
N TYR A 48 -0.85 2.89 -24.62
CA TYR A 48 0.17 1.96 -25.13
C TYR A 48 1.08 1.39 -24.03
N GLN A 49 1.39 2.18 -23.00
CA GLN A 49 2.28 1.76 -21.89
C GLN A 49 1.58 0.76 -20.95
N LEU A 50 0.26 0.82 -20.88
CA LEU A 50 -0.57 -0.04 -20.02
C LEU A 50 -0.50 -1.52 -20.41
N THR A 51 -0.52 -1.84 -21.71
CA THR A 51 -0.46 -3.25 -22.15
C THR A 51 0.86 -3.91 -21.79
N GLU A 52 1.98 -3.23 -22.02
CA GLU A 52 3.31 -3.75 -21.65
C GLU A 52 3.43 -3.95 -20.13
N THR A 53 2.94 -2.97 -19.35
CA THR A 53 2.92 -3.05 -17.89
C THR A 53 2.05 -4.19 -17.38
N TYR A 54 0.88 -4.42 -17.99
CA TYR A 54 0.01 -5.55 -17.68
C TYR A 54 0.68 -6.91 -17.95
N MET A 55 1.33 -7.07 -19.11
CA MET A 55 2.08 -8.31 -19.40
C MET A 55 3.23 -8.54 -18.40
N GLY A 56 3.88 -7.46 -17.96
CA GLY A 56 4.87 -7.48 -16.88
C GLY A 56 4.26 -7.96 -15.55
N LEU A 57 3.09 -7.45 -15.19
CA LEU A 57 2.33 -7.87 -14.01
C LEU A 57 1.98 -9.36 -14.07
N GLU A 58 1.45 -9.87 -15.19
CA GLU A 58 1.12 -11.29 -15.33
C GLU A 58 2.32 -12.20 -15.11
N THR A 59 3.48 -11.81 -15.64
CA THR A 59 4.74 -12.56 -15.50
C THR A 59 5.21 -12.59 -14.05
N ILE A 60 5.26 -11.43 -13.40
CA ILE A 60 5.68 -11.32 -12.01
C ILE A 60 4.71 -12.04 -11.08
N TRP A 61 3.40 -11.85 -11.29
CA TRP A 61 2.37 -12.54 -10.51
C TRP A 61 2.46 -14.06 -10.64
N TYR A 62 2.66 -14.60 -11.85
CA TYR A 62 2.86 -16.03 -12.05
C TYR A 62 4.03 -16.57 -11.20
N MET A 63 5.15 -15.85 -11.16
CA MET A 63 6.30 -16.24 -10.34
C MET A 63 6.04 -16.12 -8.84
N SER A 64 5.39 -15.03 -8.40
CA SER A 64 5.07 -14.80 -6.98
C SER A 64 4.03 -15.77 -6.45
N LYS A 65 3.02 -16.11 -7.27
CA LYS A 65 1.99 -17.10 -6.98
C LYS A 65 2.59 -18.48 -6.66
N GLU A 66 3.53 -18.95 -7.48
CA GLU A 66 4.20 -20.22 -7.24
C GLU A 66 4.97 -20.24 -5.91
N GLN A 67 5.51 -19.09 -5.49
CA GLN A 67 6.16 -18.97 -4.18
C GLN A 67 5.16 -18.93 -3.04
N LEU A 68 4.04 -18.21 -3.20
CA LEU A 68 2.96 -18.11 -2.23
C LEU A 68 2.38 -19.49 -1.90
N LEU A 69 2.04 -20.28 -2.92
CA LEU A 69 1.42 -21.60 -2.77
C LEU A 69 2.35 -22.64 -2.11
N ARG A 70 3.66 -22.39 -2.05
CA ARG A 70 4.65 -23.29 -1.41
C ARG A 70 4.89 -22.98 0.06
N LYS A 71 4.40 -21.84 0.56
CA LYS A 71 4.59 -21.40 1.94
C LYS A 71 3.35 -21.76 2.75
N GLU A 72 3.57 -22.20 3.99
CA GLU A 72 2.46 -22.41 4.94
C GLU A 72 2.18 -21.11 5.70
N PHE A 73 1.00 -20.56 5.49
CA PHE A 73 0.52 -19.37 6.17
C PHE A 73 -0.57 -19.75 7.16
N ARG A 74 -0.27 -19.57 8.46
CA ARG A 74 -1.28 -19.77 9.51
C ARG A 74 -2.24 -18.58 9.46
N HIS A 75 -3.54 -18.83 9.63
CA HIS A 75 -4.61 -17.82 9.72
C HIS A 75 -5.15 -17.26 8.40
N VAL A 76 -4.59 -17.62 7.24
CA VAL A 76 -5.07 -17.17 5.92
C VAL A 76 -5.20 -18.37 4.98
N ASN A 77 -6.31 -18.44 4.24
CA ASN A 77 -6.42 -19.38 3.12
C ASN A 77 -5.77 -18.77 1.88
N ILE A 78 -4.55 -19.20 1.59
CA ILE A 78 -3.73 -18.65 0.49
C ILE A 78 -4.24 -19.10 -0.87
N ASP A 79 -4.84 -20.30 -0.96
CA ASP A 79 -5.45 -20.77 -2.21
C ASP A 79 -6.60 -19.84 -2.62
N ASP A 80 -7.46 -19.46 -1.67
CA ASP A 80 -8.57 -18.52 -1.92
C ASP A 80 -8.03 -17.13 -2.29
N PHE A 81 -7.04 -16.62 -1.55
CA PHE A 81 -6.41 -15.33 -1.85
C PHE A 81 -5.81 -15.29 -3.26
N VAL A 82 -5.08 -16.34 -3.64
CA VAL A 82 -4.46 -16.48 -4.97
C VAL A 82 -5.54 -16.56 -6.05
N ALA A 83 -6.61 -17.32 -5.83
CA ALA A 83 -7.72 -17.43 -6.78
C ALA A 83 -8.43 -16.09 -6.99
N GLU A 84 -8.62 -15.30 -5.94
CA GLU A 84 -9.18 -13.96 -6.02
C GLU A 84 -8.28 -13.01 -6.82
N GLN A 85 -6.97 -13.00 -6.54
CA GLN A 85 -6.02 -12.15 -7.28
C GLN A 85 -5.92 -12.58 -8.75
N ASP A 86 -5.92 -13.88 -9.05
CA ASP A 86 -5.98 -14.42 -10.42
C ASP A 86 -7.22 -13.88 -11.16
N GLN A 87 -8.37 -13.88 -10.51
CA GLN A 87 -9.60 -13.36 -11.09
C GLN A 87 -9.49 -11.86 -11.37
N LEU A 88 -9.03 -11.06 -10.41
CA LEU A 88 -8.87 -9.61 -10.56
C LEU A 88 -7.90 -9.28 -11.70
N ILE A 89 -6.73 -9.92 -11.75
CA ILE A 89 -5.73 -9.70 -12.80
C ILE A 89 -6.30 -10.06 -14.17
N ARG A 90 -6.96 -11.22 -14.32
CA ARG A 90 -7.57 -11.63 -15.59
C ARG A 90 -8.67 -10.67 -16.08
N THR A 91 -9.35 -9.97 -15.17
CA THR A 91 -10.36 -8.98 -15.59
C THR A 91 -9.75 -7.71 -16.17
N ILE A 92 -8.46 -7.45 -16.00
CA ILE A 92 -7.78 -6.27 -16.55
C ILE A 92 -7.61 -6.38 -18.07
N GLU A 93 -7.29 -7.56 -18.60
CA GLU A 93 -7.08 -7.78 -20.05
C GLU A 93 -8.24 -7.28 -20.93
N PRO A 94 -9.52 -7.67 -20.69
CA PRO A 94 -10.62 -7.15 -21.50
C PRO A 94 -10.81 -5.63 -21.32
N LEU A 95 -10.49 -5.08 -20.15
CA LEU A 95 -10.59 -3.64 -19.88
C LEU A 95 -9.55 -2.83 -20.66
N LEU A 96 -8.35 -3.40 -20.90
CA LEU A 96 -7.35 -2.79 -21.78
C LEU A 96 -7.88 -2.65 -23.20
N SER A 97 -8.57 -3.68 -23.71
CA SER A 97 -9.14 -3.68 -25.06
C SER A 97 -10.26 -2.66 -25.24
N SER A 98 -11.02 -2.38 -24.18
CA SER A 98 -12.09 -1.38 -24.16
C SER A 98 -11.66 0.01 -23.67
N ASN A 99 -10.37 0.22 -23.37
CA ASN A 99 -9.82 1.46 -22.83
C ASN A 99 -10.52 1.94 -21.54
N GLU A 100 -10.93 1.01 -20.68
CA GLU A 100 -11.63 1.29 -19.42
C GLU A 100 -10.63 1.65 -18.31
N TYR A 101 -9.89 2.75 -18.50
CA TYR A 101 -8.75 3.13 -17.66
C TYR A 101 -9.09 3.27 -16.18
N ARG A 102 -10.25 3.89 -15.86
CA ARG A 102 -10.71 4.01 -14.49
C ARG A 102 -10.86 2.65 -13.80
N GLN A 103 -11.45 1.67 -14.49
CA GLN A 103 -11.64 0.33 -13.94
C GLN A 103 -10.30 -0.40 -13.78
N ILE A 104 -9.34 -0.17 -14.68
CA ILE A 104 -7.97 -0.71 -14.55
C ILE A 104 -7.29 -0.14 -13.30
N ALA A 105 -7.38 1.18 -13.08
CA ALA A 105 -6.86 1.84 -11.89
C ALA A 105 -7.49 1.26 -10.61
N GLU A 106 -8.82 1.18 -10.57
CA GLU A 106 -9.56 0.62 -9.44
C GLU A 106 -9.15 -0.84 -9.14
N LYS A 107 -9.03 -1.69 -10.17
CA LYS A 107 -8.60 -3.09 -10.00
C LYS A 107 -7.16 -3.19 -9.49
N SER A 108 -6.25 -2.38 -10.03
CA SER A 108 -4.85 -2.34 -9.59
C SER A 108 -4.74 -1.96 -8.11
N TYR A 109 -5.50 -0.95 -7.69
CA TYR A 109 -5.57 -0.52 -6.30
C TYR A 109 -6.20 -1.57 -5.38
N VAL A 110 -7.27 -2.25 -5.80
CA VAL A 110 -7.90 -3.34 -5.02
C VAL A 110 -6.91 -4.48 -4.78
N ILE A 111 -6.13 -4.86 -5.79
CA ILE A 111 -5.11 -5.91 -5.62
C ILE A 111 -4.06 -5.45 -4.58
N LEU A 112 -3.53 -4.21 -4.69
CA LEU A 112 -2.60 -3.66 -3.69
C LEU A 112 -3.18 -3.70 -2.27
N TRP A 113 -4.45 -3.32 -2.12
CA TRP A 113 -5.16 -3.34 -0.84
C TRP A 113 -5.30 -4.77 -0.29
N ASN A 114 -5.60 -5.74 -1.13
CA ASN A 114 -5.68 -7.15 -0.74
C ASN A 114 -4.32 -7.65 -0.21
N PHE A 115 -3.21 -7.32 -0.86
CA PHE A 115 -1.87 -7.66 -0.34
C PHE A 115 -1.60 -7.00 1.02
N GLN A 116 -1.95 -5.73 1.17
CA GLN A 116 -1.85 -5.00 2.43
C GLN A 116 -2.64 -5.70 3.56
N GLU A 117 -3.89 -6.11 3.33
CA GLU A 117 -4.70 -6.78 4.35
C GLU A 117 -4.07 -8.10 4.80
N ILE A 118 -3.51 -8.86 3.87
CA ILE A 118 -2.83 -10.12 4.19
C ILE A 118 -1.53 -9.86 4.97
N ARG A 119 -0.76 -8.83 4.60
CA ARG A 119 0.46 -8.43 5.32
C ARG A 119 0.25 -8.21 6.82
N LYS A 120 -0.90 -7.65 7.22
CA LYS A 120 -1.24 -7.39 8.62
C LYS A 120 -1.22 -8.65 9.51
N TYR A 121 -1.37 -9.84 8.93
CA TYR A 121 -1.34 -11.10 9.67
C TYR A 121 0.06 -11.72 9.81
N PHE A 122 1.04 -11.26 9.01
CA PHE A 122 2.33 -11.93 8.87
C PHE A 122 3.54 -11.06 9.22
N THR A 123 3.41 -9.75 9.15
CA THR A 123 4.51 -8.83 9.43
C THR A 123 4.36 -8.26 10.84
N SER A 124 5.34 -8.51 11.71
CA SER A 124 5.43 -7.82 13.01
C SER A 124 5.84 -6.36 12.85
N ASP A 125 6.54 -6.05 11.77
CA ASP A 125 6.94 -4.71 11.38
C ASP A 125 5.97 -4.17 10.33
N LEU A 126 5.61 -2.90 10.45
CA LEU A 126 4.74 -2.23 9.48
C LEU A 126 5.50 -2.10 8.13
N TYR A 127 4.82 -2.34 7.01
CA TYR A 127 5.37 -2.11 5.67
C TYR A 127 5.06 -0.67 5.23
N PRO A 128 6.05 0.17 4.85
CA PRO A 128 5.81 1.59 4.65
C PRO A 128 4.77 1.92 3.56
N LEU A 129 4.75 1.16 2.46
CA LEU A 129 3.74 1.35 1.41
C LEU A 129 2.32 1.15 1.96
N ASP A 130 2.10 0.23 2.90
CA ASP A 130 0.77 -0.02 3.48
C ASP A 130 0.27 1.19 4.29
N GLU A 131 1.14 1.84 5.06
CA GLU A 131 0.79 3.07 5.79
C GLU A 131 0.47 4.21 4.80
N LEU A 132 1.21 4.30 3.69
CA LEU A 132 0.95 5.29 2.65
C LEU A 132 -0.37 5.05 1.92
N LEU A 133 -0.68 3.80 1.54
CA LEU A 133 -1.96 3.42 0.92
C LEU A 133 -3.14 3.68 1.87
N THR A 134 -2.95 3.43 3.17
CA THR A 134 -3.98 3.75 4.17
C THR A 134 -4.20 5.26 4.28
N ALA A 135 -3.12 6.05 4.29
CA ALA A 135 -3.21 7.50 4.30
C ALA A 135 -3.90 8.03 3.04
N PHE A 136 -3.56 7.50 1.86
CA PHE A 136 -4.23 7.81 0.59
C PHE A 136 -5.73 7.50 0.63
N SER A 137 -6.11 6.29 1.04
CA SER A 137 -7.52 5.88 1.21
C SER A 137 -8.29 6.78 2.19
N THR A 138 -7.64 7.17 3.28
CA THR A 138 -8.24 8.05 4.29
C THR A 138 -8.42 9.48 3.76
N TYR A 139 -7.45 9.96 2.97
CA TYR A 139 -7.57 11.24 2.26
C TYR A 139 -8.71 11.25 1.24
N ASP A 140 -8.83 10.22 0.40
CA ASP A 140 -9.93 10.14 -0.58
C ASP A 140 -11.31 10.17 0.11
N LYS A 141 -11.44 9.51 1.28
CA LYS A 141 -12.65 9.59 2.11
C LYS A 141 -12.89 10.99 2.68
N LEU A 142 -11.84 11.67 3.13
CA LEU A 142 -11.94 13.05 3.60
C LEU A 142 -12.42 13.97 2.49
N HIS A 143 -11.79 13.89 1.32
CA HIS A 143 -12.15 14.69 0.15
C HIS A 143 -13.62 14.44 -0.23
N ALA A 144 -14.03 13.19 -0.34
CA ALA A 144 -15.41 12.84 -0.66
C ALA A 144 -16.42 13.34 0.39
N ALA A 145 -16.06 13.34 1.67
CA ALA A 145 -16.93 13.84 2.75
C ALA A 145 -17.06 15.38 2.73
N VAL A 146 -16.05 16.12 2.27
CA VAL A 146 -16.16 17.58 2.10
C VAL A 146 -17.10 17.95 0.96
N ASP A 147 -17.06 17.19 -0.13
CA ASP A 147 -17.92 17.40 -1.29
C ASP A 147 -19.36 16.89 -1.09
N ASP A 148 -19.67 16.27 0.06
CA ASP A 148 -21.03 15.86 0.44
C ASP A 148 -21.75 17.03 1.12
N PRO A 149 -22.64 17.76 0.42
CA PRO A 149 -23.28 18.97 0.92
C PRO A 149 -24.22 18.72 2.11
N MET A 150 -24.52 17.46 2.44
CA MET A 150 -25.33 17.11 3.60
C MET A 150 -24.50 16.63 4.79
N LEU A 151 -23.22 16.29 4.61
CA LEU A 151 -22.44 15.51 5.58
C LEU A 151 -23.26 14.32 6.14
N ASP A 152 -24.18 13.77 5.34
CA ASP A 152 -25.26 12.89 5.83
C ASP A 152 -24.71 11.55 6.35
N LEU A 153 -23.45 11.25 5.99
CA LEU A 153 -22.72 10.04 6.38
C LEU A 153 -21.80 10.23 7.59
N TYR A 154 -21.44 11.46 7.95
CA TYR A 154 -20.47 11.73 9.02
C TYR A 154 -20.89 12.89 9.91
N GLU A 155 -20.98 12.64 11.22
CA GLU A 155 -21.02 13.74 12.18
C GLU A 155 -19.69 14.52 12.16
N TRP A 156 -19.73 15.81 12.51
CA TRP A 156 -18.53 16.67 12.52
C TRP A 156 -17.35 16.08 13.32
N ASN A 157 -17.63 15.38 14.42
CA ASN A 157 -16.60 14.71 15.21
C ASN A 157 -15.99 13.51 14.48
N GLU A 158 -16.77 12.77 13.71
CA GLU A 158 -16.29 11.65 12.90
C GLU A 158 -15.41 12.15 11.76
N PHE A 159 -15.77 13.28 11.16
CA PHE A 159 -14.96 13.95 10.16
C PHE A 159 -13.60 14.44 10.71
N ILE A 160 -13.59 15.09 11.88
CA ILE A 160 -12.35 15.47 12.57
C ILE A 160 -11.51 14.23 12.92
N GLN A 161 -12.15 13.15 13.36
CA GLN A 161 -11.46 11.90 13.67
C GLN A 161 -10.82 11.31 12.42
N LEU A 162 -11.51 11.32 11.28
CA LEU A 162 -10.99 10.87 9.99
C LEU A 162 -9.74 11.66 9.58
N PHE A 163 -9.75 12.99 9.77
CA PHE A 163 -8.57 13.83 9.50
C PHE A 163 -7.41 13.55 10.46
N THR A 164 -7.74 13.30 11.73
CA THR A 164 -6.75 12.92 12.75
C THR A 164 -6.08 11.59 12.40
N ASP A 165 -6.87 10.63 11.92
CA ASP A 165 -6.37 9.31 11.50
C ASP A 165 -5.49 9.40 10.27
N PHE A 166 -5.86 10.22 9.27
CA PHE A 166 -5.01 10.53 8.12
C PHE A 166 -3.64 11.05 8.57
N LYS A 167 -3.60 12.10 9.40
CA LYS A 167 -2.34 12.68 9.89
C LYS A 167 -1.49 11.66 10.66
N LYS A 168 -2.12 10.80 11.45
CA LYS A 168 -1.43 9.77 12.24
C LYS A 168 -0.80 8.72 11.35
N GLN A 169 -1.53 8.21 10.36
CA GLN A 169 -1.02 7.23 9.40
C GLN A 169 0.10 7.82 8.55
N PHE A 170 -0.09 9.03 8.03
CA PHE A 170 0.94 9.69 7.22
C PHE A 170 2.23 9.94 8.01
N LYS A 171 2.14 10.36 9.27
CA LYS A 171 3.33 10.50 10.14
C LYS A 171 4.05 9.18 10.38
N ARG A 172 3.33 8.06 10.51
CA ARG A 172 3.94 6.73 10.64
C ARG A 172 4.70 6.36 9.37
N TYR A 173 4.07 6.53 8.22
CA TYR A 173 4.70 6.36 6.91
C TYR A 173 6.03 7.13 6.81
N VAL A 174 6.03 8.43 7.18
CA VAL A 174 7.23 9.27 7.11
C VAL A 174 8.37 8.71 7.96
N VAL A 175 8.10 8.39 9.22
CA VAL A 175 9.11 7.86 10.16
C VAL A 175 9.70 6.53 9.67
N MET A 176 8.86 5.68 9.07
CA MET A 176 9.28 4.37 8.59
C MET A 176 10.08 4.44 7.28
N SER A 177 9.78 5.42 6.42
CA SER A 177 10.36 5.51 5.08
C SER A 177 11.64 6.36 5.01
N GLU A 178 11.83 7.27 5.97
CA GLU A 178 12.99 8.16 6.03
C GLU A 178 14.37 7.47 5.88
N PRO A 179 14.63 6.30 6.50
CA PRO A 179 15.93 5.63 6.37
C PRO A 179 16.14 4.87 5.04
N GLY A 180 15.11 4.74 4.20
CA GLY A 180 15.06 3.70 3.16
C GLY A 180 15.29 4.13 1.71
N PHE A 181 15.26 5.43 1.40
CA PHE A 181 15.38 5.91 0.01
C PHE A 181 16.81 6.29 -0.39
N SER A 182 17.16 6.00 -1.65
CA SER A 182 18.41 6.48 -2.28
C SER A 182 18.48 8.01 -2.31
N SER A 183 19.66 8.61 -2.50
CA SER A 183 19.83 10.08 -2.41
C SER A 183 18.89 10.88 -3.31
N GLU A 184 18.65 10.45 -4.55
CA GLU A 184 17.74 11.13 -5.48
C GLU A 184 16.26 10.96 -5.06
N LYS A 185 15.84 9.73 -4.75
CA LYS A 185 14.47 9.47 -4.27
C LYS A 185 14.19 10.10 -2.90
N HIS A 186 15.21 10.27 -2.08
CA HIS A 186 15.08 10.94 -0.78
C HIS A 186 14.71 12.41 -0.96
N VAL A 187 15.24 13.09 -1.99
CA VAL A 187 14.83 14.47 -2.31
C VAL A 187 13.36 14.51 -2.71
N LEU A 188 12.93 13.62 -3.62
CA LEU A 188 11.53 13.53 -4.05
C LEU A 188 10.60 13.20 -2.87
N PHE A 189 11.01 12.27 -2.01
CA PHE A 189 10.31 11.92 -0.78
C PHE A 189 10.13 13.14 0.12
N LYS A 190 11.21 13.90 0.39
CA LYS A 190 11.13 15.10 1.24
C LYS A 190 10.22 16.17 0.65
N LEU A 191 10.25 16.38 -0.66
CA LEU A 191 9.36 17.32 -1.34
C LEU A 191 7.89 16.89 -1.24
N GLY A 192 7.58 15.62 -1.52
CA GLY A 192 6.21 15.09 -1.41
C GLY A 192 5.70 15.16 0.03
N VAL A 193 6.53 14.80 1.01
CA VAL A 193 6.18 14.89 2.44
C VAL A 193 5.91 16.32 2.88
N GLN A 194 6.73 17.27 2.43
CA GLN A 194 6.53 18.68 2.74
C GLN A 194 5.19 19.18 2.20
N ARG A 195 4.85 18.89 0.93
CA ARG A 195 3.58 19.28 0.32
C ARG A 195 2.37 18.75 1.10
N VAL A 196 2.41 17.47 1.51
CA VAL A 196 1.32 16.88 2.31
C VAL A 196 1.21 17.57 3.67
N PHE A 197 2.32 17.90 4.34
CA PHE A 197 2.28 18.60 5.62
C PHE A 197 1.74 20.03 5.50
N GLU A 198 2.19 20.80 4.51
CA GLU A 198 1.71 22.16 4.26
C GLU A 198 0.19 22.17 4.04
N CYS A 199 -0.31 21.30 3.16
CA CYS A 199 -1.74 21.17 2.92
C CYS A 199 -2.52 20.73 4.17
N SER A 200 -1.96 19.82 4.96
CA SER A 200 -2.58 19.35 6.20
C SER A 200 -2.66 20.45 7.26
N GLU A 201 -1.65 21.32 7.36
CA GLU A 201 -1.64 22.42 8.33
C GLU A 201 -2.66 23.50 7.97
N GLU A 202 -2.76 23.85 6.69
CA GLU A 202 -3.79 24.77 6.19
C GLU A 202 -5.20 24.24 6.44
N PHE A 203 -5.41 22.96 6.15
CA PHE A 203 -6.70 22.31 6.37
C PHE A 203 -7.05 22.21 7.87
N GLU A 204 -6.09 21.92 8.73
CA GLU A 204 -6.29 21.96 10.19
C GLU A 204 -6.66 23.35 10.69
N ALA A 205 -6.05 24.41 10.12
CA ALA A 205 -6.41 25.77 10.45
C ALA A 205 -7.85 26.09 10.01
N ALA A 206 -8.24 25.68 8.80
CA ALA A 206 -9.61 25.82 8.30
C ALA A 206 -10.62 25.07 9.19
N LEU A 207 -10.33 23.85 9.62
CA LEU A 207 -11.14 23.08 10.57
C LEU A 207 -11.39 23.81 11.90
N LYS A 208 -10.42 24.59 12.38
CA LYS A 208 -10.52 25.33 13.65
C LYS A 208 -11.32 26.64 13.51
N THR A 209 -11.31 27.25 12.33
CA THR A 209 -11.96 28.56 12.08
C THR A 209 -13.32 28.43 11.38
N ALA A 210 -13.61 27.29 10.77
CA ALA A 210 -14.82 27.08 10.00
C ALA A 210 -16.08 27.24 10.87
N GLN A 211 -16.91 28.22 10.49
CA GLN A 211 -18.36 28.05 10.60
C GLN A 211 -18.75 27.02 9.54
N GLN A 212 -19.57 26.03 9.88
CA GLN A 212 -19.89 24.84 9.07
C GLN A 212 -20.28 25.08 7.59
N ASN A 213 -20.56 26.33 7.19
CA ASN A 213 -21.07 26.68 5.87
C ASN A 213 -20.00 27.00 4.81
N ASP A 214 -18.73 27.22 5.19
CA ASP A 214 -17.65 27.62 4.28
C ASP A 214 -16.51 26.58 4.24
N PHE A 215 -16.86 25.30 4.32
CA PHE A 215 -15.87 24.23 4.35
C PHE A 215 -15.24 24.03 2.97
N VAL A 216 -13.91 24.10 2.88
CA VAL A 216 -13.14 23.86 1.65
C VAL A 216 -12.40 22.54 1.81
N ALA A 217 -12.37 21.74 0.75
CA ALA A 217 -11.65 20.46 0.74
C ALA A 217 -10.18 20.63 1.12
N PRO A 218 -9.55 19.61 1.73
CA PRO A 218 -8.10 19.63 1.91
C PRO A 218 -7.44 19.79 0.54
N CYS A 219 -6.54 20.78 0.42
CA CYS A 219 -5.94 21.24 -0.84
C CYS A 219 -5.71 20.10 -1.86
N ASP A 220 -6.16 20.30 -3.10
CA ASP A 220 -6.07 19.36 -4.23
C ASP A 220 -4.63 18.80 -4.41
N ASP A 221 -3.62 19.57 -4.02
CA ASP A 221 -2.21 19.18 -4.07
C ASP A 221 -1.85 17.99 -3.16
N THR A 222 -2.68 17.66 -2.16
CA THR A 222 -2.43 16.55 -1.24
C THR A 222 -2.53 15.22 -1.97
N ARG A 223 -3.56 15.03 -2.82
CA ARG A 223 -3.73 13.80 -3.60
C ARG A 223 -2.53 13.56 -4.50
N ASP A 224 -2.12 14.60 -5.23
CA ASP A 224 -1.00 14.55 -6.16
C ASP A 224 0.31 14.25 -5.43
N ALA A 225 0.56 14.89 -4.29
CA ALA A 225 1.73 14.61 -3.47
C ALA A 225 1.74 13.17 -2.92
N LEU A 226 0.59 12.62 -2.51
CA LEU A 226 0.48 11.23 -2.10
C LEU A 226 0.73 10.27 -3.28
N MET A 227 0.21 10.57 -4.47
CA MET A 227 0.47 9.78 -5.69
C MET A 227 1.94 9.83 -6.11
N GLU A 228 2.61 10.99 -5.96
CA GLU A 228 4.05 11.11 -6.17
C GLU A 228 4.84 10.23 -5.19
N LEU A 229 4.48 10.24 -3.91
CA LEU A 229 5.10 9.37 -2.90
C LEU A 229 4.87 7.88 -3.21
N ILE A 230 3.66 7.50 -3.66
CA ILE A 230 3.34 6.13 -4.09
C ILE A 230 4.19 5.74 -5.30
N SER A 231 4.42 6.67 -6.24
CA SER A 231 5.24 6.41 -7.44
C SER A 231 6.69 6.04 -7.13
N LEU A 232 7.20 6.40 -5.95
CA LEU A 232 8.56 6.03 -5.53
C LEU A 232 8.73 4.50 -5.41
N TYR A 233 7.64 3.75 -5.22
CA TYR A 233 7.61 2.29 -5.11
C TYR A 233 7.48 1.57 -6.46
N GLN A 234 7.54 2.28 -7.59
CA GLN A 234 7.55 1.66 -8.93
C GLN A 234 8.85 0.91 -9.26
N ASP A 235 9.87 1.01 -8.41
CA ASP A 235 11.16 0.35 -8.61
C ASP A 235 11.57 -0.39 -7.32
N PRO A 236 11.48 -1.72 -7.30
CA PRO A 236 11.70 -2.53 -6.11
C PRO A 236 13.13 -2.45 -5.59
N ASP A 237 14.13 -2.20 -6.46
CA ASP A 237 15.55 -2.07 -6.07
C ASP A 237 15.85 -0.77 -5.31
N SER A 238 14.84 0.08 -5.17
CA SER A 238 14.99 1.44 -4.64
C SER A 238 13.98 1.76 -3.53
N SER A 239 13.19 0.77 -3.12
CA SER A 239 12.29 0.81 -1.98
C SER A 239 12.58 -0.39 -1.07
N LEU A 240 12.74 -0.12 0.23
CA LEU A 240 13.05 -1.05 1.33
C LEU A 240 12.68 -2.53 1.13
#